data_AF-A0A7S4PLQ8-F1
#
_entry.id   AF-A0A7S4PLQ8-F1
#
_cell.length_a   1.000
_cell.length_b   1.000
_cell.length_c   1.000
_cell.angle_alpha   90.00
_cell.angle_beta   90.00
_cell.angle_gamma   90.00
#
_symmetry.space_group_name_H-M   'P 1'
#
loop_
_entity.id
_entity.type
_entity.pdbx_description
1 polymer ?
#
loop_
_entity_poly.entity_id
_entity_poly.type
_entity_poly.pdbx_seq_one_letter_code
_entity_poly.pdbx_strand_id
1 'polypeptide(L)'
;GVFTAEAGAVRKIKWSGMYLEGSIDFQWVPSTVRSLKVAFNMFHGTVKLAGLPDMLSQMDISSDGLSGTLDIEHLPRCMESFDASVNRLSGSLHLDRLPPSIIELALNNNSFSGSVNLTNLPRIMTSLLLSCNSLDGSVNVSHLPAEMQTLLLSSNSFSGMTDFLHGFQRH
;
A
#
# COMPACT_ATOMS: atom_id res chain seq x y z
N GLY A 1 -7.55 10.74 -17.20
CA GLY A 1 -7.72 12.20 -17.13
C GLY A 1 -6.74 12.84 -16.16
N VAL A 2 -6.32 14.07 -16.46
CA VAL A 2 -5.46 14.91 -15.60
C VAL A 2 -6.32 16.07 -15.07
N PHE A 3 -6.28 16.33 -13.76
CA PHE A 3 -7.10 17.34 -13.09
C PHE A 3 -6.23 18.38 -12.41
N THR A 4 -6.56 19.65 -12.63
CA THR A 4 -5.80 20.81 -12.13
C THR A 4 -6.55 21.54 -11.02
N ALA A 5 -5.81 22.23 -10.15
CA ALA A 5 -6.34 23.23 -9.22
C ALA A 5 -6.46 24.61 -9.90
N GLU A 6 -6.98 25.58 -9.14
CA GLU A 6 -6.85 27.00 -9.46
C GLU A 6 -5.36 27.34 -9.71
N ALA A 7 -5.10 28.20 -10.70
CA ALA A 7 -3.78 28.48 -11.29
C ALA A 7 -3.16 27.38 -12.18
N GLY A 8 -3.90 26.31 -12.53
CA GLY A 8 -3.48 25.34 -13.55
C GLY A 8 -2.53 24.25 -13.07
N ALA A 9 -2.19 24.21 -11.77
CA ALA A 9 -1.32 23.19 -11.20
C ALA A 9 -2.00 21.80 -11.18
N VAL A 10 -1.34 20.76 -11.69
CA VAL A 10 -1.88 19.38 -11.70
C VAL A 10 -1.98 18.83 -10.27
N ARG A 11 -3.17 18.40 -9.87
CA ARG A 11 -3.43 17.82 -8.53
C ARG A 11 -3.78 16.36 -8.57
N LYS A 12 -4.46 15.89 -9.60
CA LYS A 12 -4.87 14.49 -9.70
C LYS A 12 -4.56 13.93 -11.07
N ILE A 13 -4.04 12.72 -11.11
CA ILE A 13 -3.83 11.95 -12.32
C ILE A 13 -4.62 10.66 -12.15
N LYS A 14 -5.56 10.41 -13.05
CA LYS A 14 -6.36 9.17 -13.08
C LYS A 14 -6.18 8.51 -14.43
N TRP A 15 -5.32 7.52 -14.51
CA TRP A 15 -5.08 6.70 -15.70
C TRP A 15 -5.49 5.25 -15.50
N SER A 16 -6.34 4.98 -14.51
CA SER A 16 -6.79 3.62 -14.25
C SER A 16 -7.68 3.07 -15.37
N GLY A 17 -7.51 1.79 -15.72
CA GLY A 17 -8.35 1.13 -16.72
C GLY A 17 -8.11 1.62 -18.16
N MET A 18 -6.91 2.10 -18.47
CA MET A 18 -6.58 2.69 -19.77
C MET A 18 -5.84 1.72 -20.71
N TYR A 19 -5.69 0.45 -20.32
CA TYR A 19 -4.94 -0.58 -21.08
C TYR A 19 -3.49 -0.18 -21.36
N LEU A 20 -2.88 0.62 -20.48
CA LEU A 20 -1.49 1.05 -20.60
C LEU A 20 -0.56 -0.14 -20.32
N GLU A 21 0.55 -0.22 -21.06
CA GLU A 21 1.52 -1.31 -20.94
C GLU A 21 2.94 -0.79 -20.72
N GLY A 22 3.88 -1.69 -20.44
CA GLY A 22 5.28 -1.38 -20.22
C GLY A 22 5.64 -1.17 -18.74
N SER A 23 6.79 -0.55 -18.50
CA SER A 23 7.25 -0.20 -17.15
C SER A 23 6.82 1.21 -16.75
N ILE A 24 6.58 1.43 -15.46
CA ILE A 24 6.26 2.74 -14.91
C ILE A 24 7.39 3.26 -14.02
N ASP A 25 7.79 4.51 -14.26
CA ASP A 25 8.67 5.29 -13.39
C ASP A 25 7.88 6.50 -12.92
N PHE A 26 7.96 6.91 -11.65
CA PHE A 26 7.21 8.06 -11.13
C PHE A 26 7.99 9.37 -11.10
N GLN A 27 9.23 9.41 -11.63
CA GLN A 27 10.01 10.65 -11.69
C GLN A 27 9.37 11.75 -12.55
N TRP A 28 8.49 11.40 -13.49
CA TRP A 28 7.76 12.39 -14.30
C TRP A 28 6.58 13.02 -13.57
N VAL A 29 6.15 12.46 -12.42
CA VAL A 29 4.96 12.93 -11.70
C VAL A 29 5.22 14.34 -11.15
N PRO A 30 4.43 15.35 -11.54
CA PRO A 30 4.64 16.71 -11.06
C PRO A 30 4.56 16.79 -9.52
N SER A 31 5.43 17.60 -8.91
CA SER A 31 5.48 17.78 -7.44
C SER A 31 4.18 18.32 -6.84
N THR A 32 3.29 18.89 -7.66
CA THR A 32 1.98 19.41 -7.24
C THR A 32 0.90 18.34 -7.08
N VAL A 33 1.13 17.12 -7.59
CA VAL A 33 0.17 16.01 -7.56
C VAL A 33 -0.06 15.55 -6.12
N ARG A 34 -1.34 15.33 -5.80
CA ARG A 34 -1.79 14.81 -4.50
C ARG A 34 -2.49 13.47 -4.61
N SER A 35 -3.00 13.13 -5.79
CA SER A 35 -3.68 11.86 -6.05
C SER A 35 -3.21 11.26 -7.37
N LEU A 36 -2.62 10.07 -7.32
CA LEU A 36 -2.12 9.34 -8.48
C LEU A 36 -2.79 7.96 -8.54
N LYS A 37 -3.65 7.76 -9.53
CA LYS A 37 -4.39 6.50 -9.72
C LYS A 37 -4.03 5.94 -11.09
N VAL A 38 -3.28 4.85 -11.13
CA VAL A 38 -2.81 4.19 -12.36
C VAL A 38 -3.15 2.70 -12.40
N ALA A 39 -3.99 2.24 -11.47
CA ALA A 39 -4.44 0.86 -11.35
C ALA A 39 -5.19 0.28 -12.55
N PHE A 40 -5.38 -1.04 -12.60
CA PHE A 40 -6.13 -1.73 -13.67
C PHE A 40 -5.54 -1.47 -15.07
N ASN A 41 -4.22 -1.52 -15.20
CA ASN A 41 -3.54 -1.47 -16.48
C ASN A 41 -2.76 -2.79 -16.70
N MET A 42 -1.81 -2.78 -17.62
CA MET A 42 -0.91 -3.89 -17.91
C MET A 42 0.54 -3.52 -17.61
N PHE A 43 0.75 -2.62 -16.64
CA PHE A 43 2.11 -2.23 -16.25
C PHE A 43 2.85 -3.44 -15.67
N HIS A 44 4.15 -3.53 -15.90
CA HIS A 44 4.97 -4.64 -15.43
C HIS A 44 6.38 -4.20 -15.06
N GLY A 45 7.13 -5.10 -14.43
CA GLY A 45 8.47 -4.82 -13.94
C GLY A 45 8.46 -4.12 -12.58
N THR A 46 9.61 -3.56 -12.21
CA THR A 46 9.84 -3.01 -10.87
C THR A 46 9.39 -1.56 -10.75
N VAL A 47 8.97 -1.17 -9.56
CA VAL A 47 8.56 0.20 -9.25
C VAL A 47 9.41 0.76 -8.11
N LYS A 48 9.81 2.03 -8.24
CA LYS A 48 10.52 2.75 -7.17
C LYS A 48 9.59 3.81 -6.58
N LEU A 49 9.44 3.77 -5.26
CA LEU A 49 8.66 4.77 -4.52
C LEU A 49 9.51 6.01 -4.15
N ALA A 50 10.84 5.88 -4.20
CA ALA A 50 11.74 7.00 -4.00
C ALA A 50 11.56 8.07 -5.09
N GLY A 51 11.38 9.33 -4.67
CA GLY A 51 11.17 10.45 -5.58
C GLY A 51 9.70 10.75 -5.91
N LEU A 52 8.75 10.05 -5.27
CA LEU A 52 7.34 10.46 -5.31
C LEU A 52 7.16 11.88 -4.73
N PRO A 53 6.17 12.66 -5.20
CA PRO A 53 5.90 13.99 -4.66
C PRO A 53 5.64 13.99 -3.15
N ASP A 54 6.27 14.90 -2.42
CA ASP A 54 6.15 14.99 -0.95
C ASP A 54 4.70 15.18 -0.47
N MET A 55 3.88 15.87 -1.29
CA MET A 55 2.47 16.17 -0.99
C MET A 55 1.50 15.11 -1.53
N LEU A 56 2.00 14.00 -2.07
CA LEU A 56 1.17 12.89 -2.54
C LEU A 56 0.50 12.23 -1.34
N SER A 57 -0.84 12.25 -1.30
CA SER A 57 -1.61 11.68 -0.21
C SER A 57 -2.38 10.42 -0.60
N GLN A 58 -2.63 10.22 -1.89
CA GLN A 58 -3.35 9.05 -2.38
C GLN A 58 -2.64 8.46 -3.59
N MET A 59 -2.35 7.17 -3.52
CA MET A 59 -1.70 6.45 -4.61
C MET A 59 -2.33 5.06 -4.80
N ASP A 60 -2.54 4.69 -6.05
CA ASP A 60 -3.11 3.39 -6.43
C ASP A 60 -2.42 2.87 -7.68
N ILE A 61 -1.67 1.80 -7.49
CA ILE A 61 -0.93 1.04 -8.49
C ILE A 61 -1.41 -0.42 -8.52
N SER A 62 -2.64 -0.66 -8.06
CA SER A 62 -3.21 -1.99 -7.91
C SER A 62 -3.62 -2.62 -9.24
N SER A 63 -3.79 -3.94 -9.25
CA SER A 63 -4.29 -4.68 -10.42
C SER A 63 -3.46 -4.43 -11.68
N ASP A 64 -2.14 -4.52 -11.52
CA ASP A 64 -1.15 -4.47 -12.59
C ASP A 64 -0.29 -5.76 -12.56
N GLY A 65 0.69 -5.87 -13.45
CA GLY A 65 1.69 -6.93 -13.48
C GLY A 65 3.02 -6.56 -12.81
N LEU A 66 3.01 -5.61 -11.87
CA LEU A 66 4.23 -5.11 -11.21
C LEU A 66 4.91 -6.22 -10.41
N SER A 67 6.24 -6.22 -10.36
CA SER A 67 7.04 -7.27 -9.72
C SER A 67 8.27 -6.70 -9.01
N GLY A 68 8.99 -7.57 -8.29
CA GLY A 68 10.16 -7.18 -7.49
C GLY A 68 9.78 -6.58 -6.14
N THR A 69 10.76 -5.98 -5.46
CA THR A 69 10.59 -5.45 -4.11
C THR A 69 9.85 -4.11 -4.09
N LEU A 70 9.18 -3.84 -2.98
CA LEU A 70 8.48 -2.58 -2.73
C LEU A 70 8.93 -1.96 -1.41
N ASP A 71 9.74 -0.91 -1.48
CA ASP A 71 10.30 -0.24 -0.30
C ASP A 71 9.30 0.77 0.29
N ILE A 72 8.26 0.26 0.95
CA ILE A 72 7.15 1.05 1.51
C ILE A 72 7.58 2.11 2.54
N GLU A 73 8.77 2.00 3.12
CA GLU A 73 9.35 3.03 3.98
C GLU A 73 9.68 4.35 3.24
N HIS A 74 9.73 4.33 1.89
CA HIS A 74 9.97 5.52 1.07
C HIS A 74 8.68 6.24 0.65
N LEU A 75 7.52 5.80 1.16
CA LEU A 75 6.26 6.52 0.92
C LEU A 75 6.34 7.95 1.46
N PRO A 76 5.81 8.95 0.72
CA PRO A 76 5.76 10.33 1.17
C PRO A 76 5.13 10.51 2.55
N ARG A 77 5.63 11.49 3.31
CA ARG A 77 5.13 11.78 4.68
C ARG A 77 3.66 12.18 4.75
N CYS A 78 3.06 12.60 3.64
CA CYS A 78 1.65 12.95 3.54
C CYS A 78 0.78 11.82 2.98
N MET A 79 1.34 10.62 2.74
CA MET A 79 0.59 9.48 2.21
C MET A 79 -0.48 9.04 3.21
N GLU A 80 -1.74 9.08 2.80
CA GLU A 80 -2.91 8.67 3.59
C GLU A 80 -3.47 7.33 3.13
N SER A 81 -3.51 7.09 1.82
CA SER A 81 -4.07 5.87 1.23
C SER A 81 -3.15 5.36 0.13
N PHE A 82 -2.63 4.15 0.31
CA PHE A 82 -1.77 3.47 -0.66
C PHE A 82 -2.28 2.07 -0.96
N ASP A 83 -2.57 1.83 -2.24
CA ASP A 83 -2.99 0.54 -2.76
C ASP A 83 -2.00 0.03 -3.82
N ALA A 84 -1.38 -1.11 -3.53
CA ALA A 84 -0.55 -1.87 -4.46
C ALA A 84 -1.00 -3.33 -4.54
N SER A 85 -2.27 -3.59 -4.20
CA SER A 85 -2.84 -4.94 -4.20
C SER A 85 -2.92 -5.53 -5.61
N VAL A 86 -3.06 -6.86 -5.70
CA VAL A 86 -3.26 -7.57 -6.97
C VAL A 86 -2.11 -7.29 -7.95
N ASN A 87 -0.89 -7.60 -7.53
CA ASN A 87 0.32 -7.52 -8.33
C ASN A 87 1.17 -8.79 -8.12
N ARG A 88 2.44 -8.78 -8.56
CA ARG A 88 3.44 -9.84 -8.32
C ARG A 88 4.60 -9.31 -7.48
N LEU A 89 4.34 -8.31 -6.62
CA LEU A 89 5.35 -7.69 -5.77
C LEU A 89 5.79 -8.68 -4.68
N SER A 90 7.05 -8.58 -4.28
CA SER A 90 7.68 -9.52 -3.34
C SER A 90 8.63 -8.81 -2.38
N GLY A 91 9.37 -9.57 -1.58
CA GLY A 91 10.26 -9.05 -0.54
C GLY A 91 9.57 -8.92 0.82
N SER A 92 10.32 -8.37 1.78
CA SER A 92 9.88 -8.15 3.16
C SER A 92 9.20 -6.80 3.33
N LEU A 93 8.29 -6.70 4.31
CA LEU A 93 7.56 -5.47 4.61
C LEU A 93 8.01 -4.88 5.96
N HIS A 94 8.58 -3.67 5.91
CA HIS A 94 8.98 -2.90 7.10
C HIS A 94 7.85 -1.97 7.57
N LEU A 95 6.78 -2.56 8.13
CA LEU A 95 5.58 -1.83 8.56
C LEU A 95 5.82 -0.83 9.72
N ASP A 96 6.91 -1.00 10.47
CA ASP A 96 7.33 -0.13 11.56
C ASP A 96 7.88 1.22 11.08
N ARG A 97 8.10 1.38 9.77
CA ARG A 97 8.64 2.60 9.13
C ARG A 97 7.64 3.32 8.24
N LEU A 98 6.36 2.97 8.35
CA LEU A 98 5.31 3.62 7.58
C LEU A 98 5.19 5.12 7.92
N PRO A 99 4.78 5.96 6.96
CA PRO A 99 4.52 7.37 7.24
C PRO A 99 3.39 7.50 8.27
N PRO A 100 3.50 8.44 9.23
CA PRO A 100 2.55 8.57 10.33
C PRO A 100 1.15 9.01 9.87
N SER A 101 1.02 9.51 8.64
CA SER A 101 -0.24 9.94 8.03
C SER A 101 -1.04 8.80 7.41
N ILE A 102 -0.50 7.58 7.30
CA ILE A 102 -1.18 6.53 6.57
C ILE A 102 -2.40 6.02 7.35
N ILE A 103 -3.54 5.98 6.65
CA ILE A 103 -4.84 5.57 7.16
C ILE A 103 -5.16 4.18 6.60
N GLU A 104 -4.90 3.99 5.30
CA GLU A 104 -5.23 2.77 4.56
C GLU A 104 -4.02 2.25 3.80
N LEU A 105 -3.70 0.97 4.00
CA LEU A 105 -2.64 0.27 3.28
C LEU A 105 -3.16 -1.07 2.76
N ALA A 106 -3.19 -1.20 1.43
CA ALA A 106 -3.58 -2.43 0.75
C ALA A 106 -2.42 -3.03 -0.04
N LEU A 107 -1.95 -4.19 0.40
CA LEU A 107 -0.84 -4.96 -0.20
C LEU A 107 -1.26 -6.42 -0.46
N ASN A 108 -2.54 -6.73 -0.34
CA ASN A 108 -3.08 -8.07 -0.52
C ASN A 108 -2.89 -8.57 -1.97
N ASN A 109 -2.94 -9.89 -2.15
CA ASN A 109 -2.80 -10.54 -3.46
C ASN A 109 -1.47 -10.18 -4.14
N ASN A 110 -0.38 -10.47 -3.45
CA ASN A 110 0.99 -10.31 -3.92
C ASN A 110 1.81 -11.55 -3.53
N SER A 111 3.13 -11.45 -3.58
CA SER A 111 4.09 -12.49 -3.18
C SER A 111 5.06 -11.97 -2.10
N PHE A 112 4.61 -11.07 -1.22
CA PHE A 112 5.40 -10.61 -0.08
C PHE A 112 5.67 -11.76 0.88
N SER A 113 6.83 -11.74 1.54
CA SER A 113 7.30 -12.85 2.38
C SER A 113 8.03 -12.35 3.62
N GLY A 114 8.31 -13.27 4.56
CA GLY A 114 8.93 -12.96 5.84
C GLY A 114 7.93 -12.45 6.88
N SER A 115 8.45 -12.16 8.06
CA SER A 115 7.66 -11.73 9.21
C SER A 115 7.30 -10.24 9.16
N VAL A 116 6.15 -9.89 9.71
CA VAL A 116 5.70 -8.50 9.87
C VAL A 116 5.60 -8.10 11.34
N ASN A 117 5.95 -6.85 11.65
CA ASN A 117 5.76 -6.28 12.97
C ASN A 117 4.57 -5.31 12.97
N LEU A 118 3.52 -5.64 13.73
CA LEU A 118 2.31 -4.81 13.85
C LEU A 118 2.29 -3.92 15.10
N THR A 119 3.34 -3.94 15.95
CA THR A 119 3.31 -3.22 17.24
C THR A 119 3.49 -1.71 17.11
N ASN A 120 4.00 -1.23 15.97
CA ASN A 120 4.35 0.17 15.73
C ASN A 120 3.57 0.77 14.54
N LEU A 121 2.35 0.29 14.28
CA LEU A 121 1.52 0.85 13.22
C LEU A 121 1.11 2.31 13.56
N PRO A 122 0.96 3.18 12.54
CA PRO A 122 0.47 4.53 12.72
C PRO A 122 -0.86 4.60 13.47
N ARG A 123 -0.95 5.50 14.46
CA ARG A 123 -2.09 5.57 15.40
C ARG A 123 -3.45 5.82 14.73
N ILE A 124 -3.44 6.45 13.57
CA ILE A 124 -4.65 6.82 12.81
C ILE A 124 -5.01 5.76 11.76
N MET A 125 -4.22 4.69 11.62
CA MET A 125 -4.48 3.63 10.64
C MET A 125 -5.78 2.91 10.96
N THR A 126 -6.65 2.82 9.96
CA THR A 126 -7.95 2.15 10.06
C THR A 126 -7.98 0.83 9.32
N SER A 127 -7.18 0.69 8.25
CA SER A 127 -7.22 -0.47 7.36
C SER A 127 -5.82 -0.97 6.97
N LEU A 128 -5.57 -2.25 7.22
CA LEU A 128 -4.36 -2.96 6.78
C LEU A 128 -4.74 -4.29 6.12
N LEU A 129 -4.55 -4.37 4.80
CA LEU A 129 -4.90 -5.54 4.00
C LEU A 129 -3.62 -6.22 3.49
N LEU A 130 -3.25 -7.35 4.08
CA LEU A 130 -2.08 -8.16 3.73
C LEU A 130 -2.44 -9.58 3.27
N SER A 131 -3.73 -9.87 3.10
CA SER A 131 -4.19 -11.22 2.76
C SER A 131 -3.63 -11.72 1.43
N CYS A 132 -3.56 -13.03 1.23
CA CYS A 132 -3.08 -13.63 -0.02
C CYS A 132 -1.64 -13.19 -0.37
N ASN A 133 -0.71 -13.48 0.54
CA ASN A 133 0.73 -13.31 0.38
C ASN A 133 1.44 -14.58 0.90
N SER A 134 2.76 -14.54 1.04
CA SER A 134 3.59 -15.59 1.65
C SER A 134 4.25 -15.12 2.95
N LEU A 135 3.59 -14.21 3.68
CA LEU A 135 4.10 -13.70 4.96
C LEU A 135 4.06 -14.81 6.01
N ASP A 136 5.04 -14.81 6.91
CA ASP A 136 5.24 -15.88 7.88
C ASP A 136 5.57 -15.36 9.29
N GLY A 137 5.95 -16.27 10.19
CA GLY A 137 6.26 -15.94 11.57
C GLY A 137 5.03 -15.79 12.46
N SER A 138 5.23 -15.22 13.65
CA SER A 138 4.17 -14.96 14.62
C SER A 138 3.70 -13.52 14.53
N VAL A 139 2.38 -13.30 14.59
CA VAL A 139 1.79 -11.97 14.56
C VAL A 139 1.33 -11.55 15.96
N ASN A 140 1.83 -10.41 16.44
CA ASN A 140 1.37 -9.80 17.69
C ASN A 140 0.40 -8.64 17.41
N VAL A 141 -0.83 -8.74 17.90
CA VAL A 141 -1.89 -7.73 17.74
C VAL A 141 -2.28 -6.99 19.02
N SER A 142 -1.54 -7.20 20.10
CA SER A 142 -1.81 -6.53 21.39
C SER A 142 -1.68 -5.00 21.32
N HIS A 143 -1.04 -4.46 20.28
CA HIS A 143 -0.73 -3.04 20.11
C HIS A 143 -1.33 -2.44 18.83
N LEU A 144 -2.42 -3.00 18.31
CA LEU A 144 -3.08 -2.40 17.15
C LEU A 144 -3.60 -0.98 17.47
N PRO A 145 -3.59 -0.06 16.48
CA PRO A 145 -4.16 1.27 16.62
C PRO A 145 -5.61 1.24 17.09
N ALA A 146 -6.00 2.22 17.93
CA ALA A 146 -7.37 2.30 18.46
C ALA A 146 -8.43 2.47 17.37
N GLU A 147 -8.06 3.13 16.27
CA GLU A 147 -8.91 3.39 15.10
C GLU A 147 -8.93 2.21 14.10
N MET A 148 -8.21 1.12 14.38
CA MET A 148 -8.15 -0.04 13.49
C MET A 148 -9.53 -0.69 13.36
N GLN A 149 -10.05 -0.69 12.13
CA GLN A 149 -11.36 -1.25 11.78
C GLN A 149 -11.19 -2.54 10.99
N THR A 150 -10.24 -2.56 10.04
CA THR A 150 -10.05 -3.68 9.12
C THR A 150 -8.61 -4.17 9.16
N LEU A 151 -8.43 -5.44 9.55
CA LEU A 151 -7.15 -6.14 9.49
C LEU A 151 -7.33 -7.47 8.79
N LEU A 152 -6.83 -7.58 7.55
CA LEU A 152 -6.91 -8.82 6.77
C LEU A 152 -5.54 -9.44 6.63
N LEU A 153 -5.35 -10.59 7.28
CA LEU A 153 -4.09 -11.34 7.30
C LEU A 153 -4.26 -12.76 6.74
N SER A 154 -5.46 -13.15 6.32
CA SER A 154 -5.80 -14.48 5.83
C SER A 154 -4.97 -14.89 4.59
N SER A 155 -4.89 -16.19 4.32
CA SER A 155 -4.13 -16.72 3.17
C SER A 155 -2.66 -16.25 3.18
N ASN A 156 -2.01 -16.42 4.33
CA ASN A 156 -0.56 -16.28 4.55
C ASN A 156 -0.06 -17.53 5.27
N SER A 157 1.23 -17.59 5.60
CA SER A 157 1.89 -18.68 6.33
C SER A 157 2.16 -18.33 7.80
N PHE A 158 1.36 -17.42 8.38
CA PHE A 158 1.48 -17.06 9.79
C PHE A 158 1.25 -18.26 10.72
N SER A 159 2.09 -18.37 11.73
CA SER A 159 2.02 -19.37 12.80
C SER A 159 1.39 -18.77 14.06
N GLY A 160 0.75 -19.60 14.90
CA GLY A 160 0.15 -19.14 16.16
C GLY A 160 -1.12 -18.30 16.00
N MET A 161 -1.73 -18.30 14.81
CA MET A 161 -2.90 -17.48 14.48
C MET A 161 -4.24 -18.05 14.99
N THR A 162 -4.20 -19.15 15.76
CA THR A 162 -5.37 -19.86 16.29
C THR A 162 -6.21 -19.03 17.28
N ASP A 163 -5.66 -17.95 17.85
CA ASP A 163 -6.40 -17.07 18.78
C ASP A 163 -7.24 -15.98 18.07
N PHE A 164 -7.15 -15.84 16.75
CA PHE A 164 -7.81 -14.74 16.03
C PHE A 164 -9.27 -15.00 15.65
N LEU A 165 -9.70 -16.26 15.58
CA LEU A 165 -11.08 -16.59 15.18
C LEU A 165 -12.14 -16.13 16.21
N HIS A 166 -11.72 -15.68 17.40
CA HIS A 166 -12.61 -15.17 18.43
C HIS A 166 -12.59 -13.63 18.62
N GLY A 167 -11.68 -12.89 17.97
CA GLY A 167 -11.32 -11.54 18.44
C GLY A 167 -11.73 -10.33 17.59
N PHE A 168 -12.01 -10.48 16.30
CA PHE A 168 -12.27 -9.33 15.41
C PHE A 168 -13.65 -9.42 14.76
N GLN A 169 -14.68 -9.20 15.58
CA GLN A 169 -15.92 -8.57 15.15
C GLN A 169 -16.12 -7.33 16.02
N ARG A 170 -15.83 -6.15 15.48
CA ARG A 170 -16.41 -4.92 16.00
C ARG A 170 -17.48 -4.48 15.01
N HIS A 171 -18.71 -4.44 15.53
CA HIS A 171 -19.93 -3.94 14.90
C HIS A 171 -19.77 -2.50 14.41
#